data_AF-A0A0Q9TAT0-F1
#
_entry.id   AF-A0A0Q9TAT0-F1
#
_cell.length_a   1.000
_cell.length_b   1.000
_cell.length_c   1.000
_cell.angle_alpha   90.00
_cell.angle_beta   90.00
_cell.angle_gamma   90.00
#
_symmetry.space_group_name_H-M   'P 1'
#
loop_
_entity.id
_entity.type
_entity.pdbx_description
1 polymer ?
#
loop_
_entity_poly.entity_id
_entity_poly.type
_entity_poly.pdbx_seq_one_letter_code
_entity_poly.pdbx_strand_id
1 'polypeptide(L)'
;MLDLLLITLTDKTPEPEDVKAGWTALIIFLLLAVAVAVLGFSLVKQLRKAQAAKDAGLYGDEPVDRAAEARARAEAEAAAERDERTPRPDDGADHRS
;
A
#
# COMPACT_ATOMS: atom_id res chain seq x y z
N MET A 1 -41.69 -32.99 -16.01
CA MET A 1 -43.00 -32.56 -15.45
C MET A 1 -43.02 -32.69 -13.93
N LEU A 2 -42.54 -33.82 -13.37
CA LEU A 2 -42.30 -33.95 -11.92
C LEU A 2 -41.25 -32.95 -11.40
N ASP A 3 -40.18 -32.72 -12.14
CA ASP A 3 -39.12 -31.76 -11.76
C ASP A 3 -39.64 -30.32 -11.63
N LEU A 4 -40.56 -29.92 -12.51
CA LEU A 4 -41.18 -28.59 -12.46
C LEU A 4 -42.06 -28.43 -11.21
N LEU A 5 -42.76 -29.49 -10.81
CA LEU A 5 -43.60 -29.52 -9.62
C LEU A 5 -42.76 -29.51 -8.33
N LEU A 6 -41.60 -30.19 -8.35
CA LEU A 6 -40.63 -30.18 -7.25
C LEU A 6 -39.97 -28.81 -7.08
N ILE A 7 -39.62 -28.16 -8.19
CA ILE A 7 -39.06 -26.80 -8.19
C ILE A 7 -40.06 -25.80 -7.61
N THR A 8 -41.33 -25.82 -8.03
CA THR A 8 -42.33 -24.88 -7.50
C THR A 8 -42.71 -25.13 -6.04
N LEU A 9 -42.65 -26.38 -5.55
CA LEU A 9 -42.87 -26.68 -4.13
C LEU A 9 -41.70 -26.25 -3.23
N THR A 10 -40.47 -26.22 -3.75
CA THR A 10 -39.27 -25.86 -2.98
C THR A 10 -38.87 -24.40 -3.13
N ASP A 11 -39.48 -23.66 -4.07
CA ASP A 11 -39.26 -22.23 -4.29
C ASP A 11 -39.99 -21.41 -3.20
N LYS A 12 -39.56 -21.55 -1.95
CA LYS A 12 -39.84 -20.57 -0.92
C LYS A 12 -38.97 -19.36 -1.23
N THR A 13 -39.54 -18.36 -1.90
CA THR A 13 -38.92 -17.03 -1.98
C THR A 13 -38.61 -16.60 -0.53
N PRO A 14 -37.32 -16.41 -0.18
CA PRO A 14 -36.95 -16.06 1.19
C PRO A 14 -37.65 -14.77 1.57
N GLU A 15 -38.22 -14.71 2.77
CA GLU A 15 -38.81 -13.47 3.23
C GLU A 15 -37.68 -12.42 3.38
N PRO A 16 -37.94 -11.13 3.16
CA PRO A 16 -36.91 -10.08 3.18
C PRO A 16 -36.15 -9.98 4.52
N GLU A 17 -36.61 -10.67 5.55
CA GLU A 17 -36.00 -10.79 6.85
C GLU A 17 -35.03 -11.96 7.02
N ASP A 18 -35.04 -12.95 6.13
CA ASP A 18 -34.07 -14.06 6.09
C ASP A 18 -32.67 -13.61 5.62
N VAL A 19 -32.58 -12.43 4.99
CA VAL A 19 -31.31 -11.79 4.55
C VAL A 19 -30.77 -10.77 5.56
N LYS A 20 -31.06 -10.95 6.85
CA LYS A 20 -30.33 -10.23 7.91
C LYS A 20 -29.02 -10.95 8.19
N ALA A 21 -27.89 -10.30 7.89
CA ALA A 21 -26.57 -10.79 8.25
C ALA A 21 -26.51 -10.99 9.76
N GLY A 22 -26.74 -12.24 10.20
CA GLY A 22 -26.66 -12.60 11.61
C GLY A 22 -25.26 -12.30 12.14
N TRP A 23 -25.15 -12.13 13.45
CA TRP A 23 -23.88 -11.94 14.15
C TRP A 23 -22.80 -12.97 13.75
N THR A 24 -23.18 -14.18 13.35
CA THR A 24 -22.29 -15.19 12.80
C THR A 24 -21.55 -14.73 11.54
N ALA A 25 -22.23 -14.09 10.58
CA ALA A 25 -21.60 -13.58 9.36
C ALA A 25 -20.58 -12.48 9.68
N LEU A 26 -20.89 -11.62 10.65
CA LEU A 26 -19.95 -10.62 11.16
C LEU A 26 -18.71 -11.26 11.77
N ILE A 27 -18.86 -12.30 12.59
CA ILE A 27 -17.73 -13.03 13.19
C ILE A 27 -16.86 -13.66 12.10
N ILE A 28 -17.45 -14.33 11.11
CA ILE A 28 -16.71 -14.92 10.00
C ILE A 28 -15.93 -13.85 9.24
N PHE A 29 -16.55 -12.70 8.96
CA PHE A 29 -15.90 -11.59 8.29
C PHE A 29 -14.68 -11.05 9.08
N LEU A 30 -14.82 -10.89 10.39
CA LEU A 30 -13.71 -10.45 11.25
C LEU A 30 -12.58 -11.48 11.29
N LEU A 31 -12.91 -12.77 11.36
CA LEU A 31 -11.91 -13.85 11.31
C LEU A 31 -11.16 -13.83 9.97
N LEU A 32 -11.85 -13.63 8.86
CA LEU A 32 -11.22 -13.48 7.54
C LEU A 32 -10.33 -12.25 7.47
N ALA A 33 -10.77 -11.11 7.99
CA ALA A 33 -9.96 -9.89 8.04
C ALA A 33 -8.68 -10.11 8.86
N VAL A 34 -8.77 -10.77 10.02
CA VAL A 34 -7.61 -11.12 10.86
C VAL A 34 -6.69 -12.09 10.12
N ALA A 35 -7.24 -13.11 9.45
CA ALA A 35 -6.44 -14.07 8.68
C ALA A 35 -5.62 -13.36 7.58
N VAL A 36 -6.24 -12.44 6.84
CA VAL A 36 -5.57 -11.64 5.81
C VAL A 36 -4.52 -10.72 6.44
N ALA A 37 -4.83 -10.06 7.55
CA ALA A 37 -3.87 -9.20 8.25
C ALA A 37 -2.64 -9.98 8.74
N VAL A 38 -2.85 -11.18 9.29
CA VAL A 38 -1.76 -12.08 9.73
C VAL A 38 -0.92 -12.55 8.54
N LEU A 39 -1.56 -12.92 7.42
CA LEU A 39 -0.85 -13.34 6.22
C LEU A 39 -0.02 -12.20 5.63
N GLY A 40 -0.61 -11.00 5.52
CA GLY A 40 0.08 -9.80 5.08
C GLY A 40 1.24 -9.43 5.99
N PHE A 41 1.05 -9.48 7.31
CA PHE A 41 2.10 -9.22 8.28
C PHE A 41 3.25 -10.24 8.18
N SER A 42 2.93 -11.53 8.01
CA SER A 42 3.92 -12.59 7.84
C SER A 42 4.77 -12.36 6.59
N LEU A 43 4.15 -12.02 5.48
CA LEU A 43 4.83 -11.74 4.22
C LEU A 43 5.71 -10.49 4.33
N VAL A 44 5.17 -9.37 4.81
CA VAL A 44 5.93 -8.13 4.99
C VAL A 44 7.10 -8.31 5.95
N LYS A 45 6.91 -9.08 7.04
CA LYS A 45 7.99 -9.39 7.98
C LYS A 45 9.12 -10.17 7.32
N GLN A 46 8.81 -11.12 6.44
CA GLN A 46 9.84 -11.88 5.71
C GLN A 46 10.57 -10.99 4.69
N LEU A 47 9.84 -10.16 3.94
CA LEU A 47 10.45 -9.21 3.01
C LEU A 47 11.36 -8.20 3.72
N ARG A 48 10.93 -7.65 4.86
CA ARG A 48 11.76 -6.72 5.65
C ARG A 48 13.03 -7.37 6.19
N LYS A 49 12.98 -8.64 6.60
CA LYS A 49 14.16 -9.39 7.04
C LYS A 49 15.15 -9.62 5.90
N ALA A 50 14.65 -9.96 4.72
CA ALA A 50 15.49 -10.13 3.54
C ALA A 50 16.18 -8.81 3.13
N GLN A 51 15.44 -7.70 3.14
CA GLN A 51 16.02 -6.37 2.89
C GLN A 51 17.05 -5.99 3.95
N ALA A 52 16.76 -6.21 5.24
CA ALA A 52 17.73 -5.91 6.30
C ALA A 52 19.01 -6.76 6.19
N ALA A 53 18.91 -8.02 5.77
CA ALA A 53 20.09 -8.85 5.50
C ALA A 53 20.89 -8.34 4.30
N LYS A 54 20.21 -7.79 3.29
CA LYS A 54 20.84 -7.13 2.15
C LYS A 54 21.53 -5.83 2.55
N ASP A 55 20.84 -4.94 3.25
CA ASP A 55 21.37 -3.65 3.71
C ASP A 55 22.57 -3.83 4.65
N ALA A 56 22.60 -4.93 5.41
CA ALA A 56 23.73 -5.31 6.26
C ALA A 56 24.95 -5.84 5.47
N GLY A 57 24.91 -5.87 4.13
CA GLY A 57 26.02 -6.31 3.29
C GLY A 57 26.28 -7.81 3.30
N LEU A 58 25.34 -8.63 3.82
CA LEU A 58 25.54 -10.07 4.00
C LEU A 58 25.63 -10.84 2.67
N TYR A 59 25.28 -10.20 1.55
CA TYR A 59 25.39 -10.74 0.19
C TYR A 59 26.63 -10.24 -0.58
N GLY A 60 27.59 -9.57 0.08
CA GLY A 60 28.83 -9.08 -0.54
C GLY A 60 28.78 -7.64 -1.06
N ASP A 61 27.73 -6.88 -0.74
CA ASP A 61 27.61 -5.44 -1.00
C ASP A 61 28.12 -4.62 0.21
N GLU A 62 28.60 -3.39 -0.02
CA GLU A 62 28.94 -2.46 1.07
C GLU A 62 27.67 -2.14 1.90
N PRO A 63 27.76 -2.03 3.24
CA PRO A 63 26.59 -1.76 4.07
C PRO A 63 25.98 -0.40 3.73
N VAL A 64 24.66 -0.37 3.47
CA VAL A 64 23.94 0.85 3.09
C VAL A 64 23.35 1.52 4.32
N ASP A 65 23.81 2.73 4.65
CA ASP A 65 23.19 3.58 5.66
C ASP A 65 22.05 4.41 5.06
N ARG A 66 20.82 3.92 5.25
CA ARG A 66 19.59 4.56 4.76
C ARG A 66 19.36 5.95 5.35
N ALA A 67 19.87 6.23 6.55
CA ALA A 67 19.77 7.56 7.15
C ALA A 67 20.73 8.54 6.48
N ALA A 68 21.92 8.07 6.11
CA ALA A 68 22.87 8.86 5.32
C ALA A 68 22.34 9.14 3.91
N GLU A 69 21.75 8.14 3.23
CA GLU A 69 21.12 8.32 1.91
C GLU A 69 19.96 9.34 1.96
N ALA A 70 19.10 9.25 2.98
CA ALA A 70 17.98 10.18 3.15
C ALA A 70 18.44 11.62 3.40
N ARG A 71 19.51 11.80 4.18
CA ARG A 71 20.13 13.12 4.41
C ARG A 71 20.74 13.67 3.13
N ALA A 72 21.53 12.87 2.40
CA ALA A 72 22.12 13.28 1.14
C ALA A 72 21.05 13.67 0.10
N ARG A 73 19.92 12.94 0.06
CA ARG A 73 18.79 13.27 -0.82
C ARG A 73 18.11 14.58 -0.42
N ALA A 74 17.89 14.80 0.88
CA ALA A 74 17.31 16.04 1.38
C ALA A 74 18.25 17.25 1.15
N GLU A 75 19.56 17.06 1.27
CA GLU A 75 20.56 18.08 0.96
C GLU A 75 20.60 18.41 -0.53
N ALA A 76 20.49 17.41 -1.41
CA ALA A 76 20.42 17.63 -2.85
C ALA A 76 19.13 18.37 -3.26
N GLU A 77 18.00 18.04 -2.64
CA GLU A 77 16.71 18.71 -2.87
C GLU A 77 16.76 20.17 -2.37
N ALA A 78 17.33 20.41 -1.19
CA ALA A 78 17.53 21.76 -0.66
C ALA A 78 18.54 22.58 -1.49
N ALA A 79 19.54 21.95 -2.09
CA ALA A 79 20.48 22.61 -3.00
C ALA A 79 19.82 22.99 -4.32
N ALA A 80 18.97 22.13 -4.88
CA ALA A 80 18.19 22.42 -6.09
C ALA A 80 17.21 23.58 -5.87
N GLU A 81 16.51 23.61 -4.74
CA GLU A 81 15.59 24.71 -4.40
C GLU A 81 16.32 26.04 -4.16
N ARG A 82 17.56 25.99 -3.67
CA ARG A 82 18.41 27.19 -3.53
C ARG A 82 18.83 27.75 -4.88
N ASP A 83 19.21 26.90 -5.84
CA ASP A 83 19.60 27.31 -7.19
C ASP A 83 18.44 28.03 -7.90
N GLU A 84 17.24 27.47 -7.80
CA GLU A 84 16.02 28.02 -8.42
C GLU A 84 15.54 29.35 -7.78
N ARG A 85 15.82 29.57 -6.49
CA ARG A 85 15.42 30.80 -5.78
C ARG A 85 16.39 31.96 -5.99
N THR A 86 17.53 31.76 -6.63
CA THR A 86 18.47 32.84 -6.95
C THR A 86 17.94 33.60 -8.17
N PRO A 87 17.54 34.88 -8.08
CA PRO A 87 17.16 35.65 -9.25
C PRO A 87 18.35 35.68 -10.22
N ARG A 88 18.18 35.14 -11.42
CA ARG A 88 19.20 35.17 -12.47
C ARG A 88 19.52 36.65 -12.73
N PRO A 89 20.75 37.13 -12.50
CA PRO A 89 21.05 38.56 -12.54
C PRO A 89 21.15 39.14 -13.95
N ASP A 90 20.38 38.65 -14.94
CA ASP A 90 20.56 39.07 -16.34
C ASP A 90 19.33 38.97 -17.26
N ASP A 91 18.13 39.35 -16.79
CA ASP A 91 16.95 39.49 -17.66
C ASP A 91 16.59 40.97 -17.95
N GLY A 92 17.52 41.92 -17.72
CA GLY A 92 17.21 43.35 -17.66
C GLY A 92 17.96 44.29 -18.61
N ALA A 93 18.79 43.81 -19.54
CA ALA A 93 19.76 44.69 -20.23
C ALA A 93 19.43 45.13 -21.68
N ASP A 94 18.40 44.62 -22.36
CA ASP A 94 18.31 44.80 -23.84
C ASP A 94 16.97 45.38 -24.37
N HIS A 95 16.53 46.55 -23.89
CA HIS A 95 15.40 47.27 -24.54
C HIS A 95 15.56 48.79 -24.67
N ARG A 96 16.79 49.30 -24.81
CA ARG A 96 17.01 50.69 -25.25
C ARG A 96 17.94 50.77 -26.45
N SER A 97 17.35 50.73 -27.65
CA SER A 97 17.91 51.28 -28.89
C SER A 97 16.76 51.70 -29.79
#